data_AF-H0G9N9-F1
#
_entry.id   AF-H0G9N9-F1
#
_cell.length_a   1.000
_cell.length_b   1.000
_cell.length_c   1.000
_cell.angle_alpha   90.00
_cell.angle_beta   90.00
_cell.angle_gamma   90.00
#
_symmetry.space_group_name_H-M   'P 1'
#
loop_
_entity.id
_entity.type
_entity.pdbx_description
1 polymer ?
#
loop_
_entity_poly.entity_id
_entity_poly.type
_entity_poly.pdbx_seq_one_letter_code
_entity_poly.pdbx_strand_id
1 'polypeptide(L)' 'MVNRACRIVSTEGFGKPGDRIIVTAGVPLGTPGATNMLRIAYIGSDGQSGI' A
#
# COMPACT_ATOMS: atom_id res chain seq x y z
N MET A 1 -0.45 -6.04 -4.55
CA MET A 1 -1.36 -5.01 -3.98
C MET A 1 -0.59 -4.09 -3.03
N VAL A 2 -0.04 -4.59 -1.91
CA VAL A 2 0.73 -3.77 -0.95
C VAL A 2 1.97 -3.11 -1.58
N ASN A 3 2.84 -3.86 -2.27
CA ASN A 3 4.02 -3.27 -2.96
C ASN A 3 3.64 -2.17 -3.95
N ARG A 4 2.50 -2.32 -4.64
CA ARG A 4 2.00 -1.30 -5.56
C ARG A 4 1.60 -0.03 -4.81
N ALA A 5 0.94 -0.16 -3.65
CA ALA A 5 0.61 0.97 -2.79
C ALA A 5 1.88 1.67 -2.28
N CYS A 6 2.85 0.94 -1.73
CA CYS A 6 4.13 1.51 -1.28
C CYS A 6 4.88 2.23 -2.39
N ARG A 7 4.95 1.65 -3.60
CA ARG A 7 5.58 2.29 -4.76
C ARG A 7 4.89 3.59 -5.14
N ILE A 8 3.56 3.63 -5.19
CA ILE A 8 2.80 4.85 -5.51
C ILE A 8 3.08 5.92 -4.45
N VAL A 9 2.97 5.58 -3.17
CA VAL A 9 3.24 6.53 -2.08
C VAL A 9 4.64 7.12 -2.17
N SER A 10 5.65 6.28 -2.46
CA SER A 10 7.03 6.74 -2.61
C SER A 10 7.25 7.57 -3.87
N THR A 11 6.59 7.24 -4.99
CA THR A 11 6.79 7.95 -6.28
C THR A 11 6.11 9.32 -6.28
N GLU A 12 4.93 9.42 -5.67
CA GLU A 12 4.17 10.68 -5.57
C GLU A 12 4.66 11.58 -4.42
N GLY A 13 5.64 11.12 -3.62
CA GLY A 13 6.22 11.90 -2.52
C GLY A 13 5.34 12.02 -1.28
N PHE A 14 4.29 11.18 -1.15
CA PHE A 14 3.41 11.16 0.03
C PHE A 14 4.05 10.48 1.24
N GLY A 15 5.11 9.71 1.05
CA GLY A 15 5.85 9.04 2.12
C GLY A 15 7.22 8.59 1.66
N LYS A 16 8.10 8.30 2.61
CA LYS A 16 9.50 7.87 2.37
C LYS A 16 9.76 6.48 2.95
N PRO A 17 10.86 5.82 2.55
CA PRO A 17 11.28 4.57 3.17
C PRO A 17 11.30 4.64 4.70
N GLY A 18 10.72 3.63 5.35
CA GLY A 18 10.53 3.55 6.80
C GLY A 18 9.21 4.11 7.31
N ASP A 19 8.47 4.89 6.51
CA ASP A 19 7.14 5.36 6.92
C ASP A 19 6.11 4.22 6.90
N ARG A 20 5.09 4.36 7.76
CA ARG A 20 3.95 3.46 7.80
C ARG A 20 2.79 4.01 6.98
N ILE A 21 2.15 3.11 6.24
CA ILE A 21 0.91 3.39 5.52
C ILE A 21 -0.17 2.38 5.87
N ILE A 22 -1.42 2.83 5.79
CA ILE A 22 -2.59 1.95 5.86
C ILE A 22 -3.07 1.71 4.43
N VAL A 23 -3.20 0.44 4.07
CA VAL A 23 -3.71 0.00 2.76
C VAL A 23 -5.05 -0.66 2.98
N THR A 24 -6.07 -0.22 2.24
CA THR A 24 -7.38 -0.87 2.19
C THR A 24 -7.72 -1.27 0.77
N ALA A 25 -8.40 -2.41 0.60
CA ALA A 25 -8.94 -2.85 -0.68
C ALA A 25 -10.07 -3.87 -0.46
N GLY A 26 -10.75 -4.23 -1.55
CA GLY A 26 -11.60 -5.41 -1.61
C GLY A 26 -10.84 -6.62 -2.14
N VAL A 27 -10.96 -7.75 -1.45
CA VAL A 27 -10.51 -9.06 -1.94
C VAL A 27 -11.66 -10.07 -1.93
N PRO A 28 -11.85 -10.84 -3.03
CA PRO A 28 -11.14 -10.77 -4.31
C PRO A 28 -11.33 -9.43 -5.05
N LEU A 29 -10.36 -9.05 -5.88
CA LEU A 29 -10.40 -7.80 -6.64
C LEU A 29 -11.52 -7.82 -7.68
N GLY A 30 -12.00 -6.64 -8.07
CA GLY A 30 -12.93 -6.48 -9.21
C GLY A 30 -14.41 -6.37 -8.85
N THR A 31 -14.78 -6.39 -7.56
CA THR A 31 -16.15 -6.14 -7.10
C THR A 31 -16.25 -4.75 -6.48
N PRO A 32 -16.88 -3.76 -7.16
CA PRO A 32 -17.12 -2.44 -6.58
C PRO A 32 -17.90 -2.52 -5.27
N GLY A 33 -17.54 -1.70 -4.28
CA GLY A 33 -18.20 -1.67 -2.96
C GLY A 33 -17.76 -2.77 -1.98
N ALA A 34 -16.91 -3.71 -2.39
CA ALA A 34 -16.48 -4.82 -1.53
C ALA A 34 -15.22 -4.51 -0.71
N THR A 35 -15.02 -3.28 -0.25
CA THR A 35 -13.84 -2.91 0.57
C THR A 35 -13.88 -3.65 1.92
N ASN A 36 -13.12 -4.73 2.04
CA ASN A 36 -13.20 -5.69 3.15
C ASN A 36 -11.83 -6.06 3.75
N MET A 37 -10.75 -5.43 3.29
CA MET A 37 -9.40 -5.61 3.82
C MET A 37 -8.84 -4.29 4.34
N LEU A 38 -8.17 -4.35 5.49
CA LEU A 38 -7.26 -3.33 5.99
C LEU A 38 -5.92 -3.99 6.31
N ARG A 39 -4.81 -3.34 5.92
CA ARG A 39 -3.45 -3.79 6.21
C ARG A 39 -2.55 -2.62 6.54
N ILE A 40 -1.75 -2.77 7.60
CA ILE A 40 -0.68 -1.83 7.93
C ILE A 40 0.60 -2.34 7.26
N ALA A 41 1.32 -1.47 6.58
CA ALA A 41 2.57 -1.81 5.90
C ALA A 41 3.62 -0.71 6.09
N TYR A 42 4.88 -1.10 6.05
CA TYR A 42 6.02 -0.18 5.99
C TYR A 42 6.51 -0.04 4.56
N ILE A 43 6.90 1.17 4.17
CA ILE A 43 7.61 1.38 2.90
C ILE A 43 9.03 0.86 3.08
N GLY A 44 9.41 -0.12 2.27
CA GLY A 44 10.74 -0.73 2.27
C GLY A 44 11.83 0.28 1.96
N SER A 45 13.06 -0.08 2.31
CA SER A 45 14.26 0.76 2.08
C SER A 45 14.49 1.10 0.61
N ASP A 46 13.97 0.27 -0.29
CA ASP A 46 14.01 0.44 -1.74
C ASP A 46 12.92 1.37 -2.30
N GLY A 47 11.99 1.84 -1.46
CA GLY A 47 10.82 2.64 -1.87
C GLY A 47 9.81 1.88 -2.73
N GLN A 48 9.96 0.56 -2.89
CA GLN A 48 9.19 -0.26 -3.82
C GLN A 48 8.49 -1.42 -3.12
N SER A 49 9.10 -1.96 -2.06
CA SER A 49 8.58 -3.09 -1.32
C SER A 49 7.69 -2.62 -0.17
N GLY A 50 6.60 -3.34 0.07
CA GLY A 50 5.80 -3.18 1.28
C GLY A 50 6.09 -4.31 2.25
N ILE A 51 6.52 -3.98 3.47
CA ILE A 51 6.88 -4.93 4.53
C ILE A 51 5.75 -5.00 5.56
#